data_AF-A0A257QSK0-F1
#
_entry.id   AF-A0A257QSK0-F1
#
_cell.length_a   1.000
_cell.length_b   1.000
_cell.length_c   1.000
_cell.angle_alpha   90.00
_cell.angle_beta   90.00
_cell.angle_gamma   90.00
#
_symmetry.space_group_name_H-M   'P 1'
#
loop_
_entity.id
_entity.type
_entity.pdbx_description
1 polymer ?
#
loop_
_entity_poly.entity_id
_entity_poly.type
_entity_poly.pdbx_seq_one_letter_code
_entity_poly.pdbx_strand_id
1 'polypeptide(L)' 'MMNEMTLTGWRRENNRVGVRNHVLILPLDDLSNAACEAVANNIKGTMAIPHAYGRLQFGEDL' A
#
# COMPACT_ATOMS: atom_id res chain seq x y z
N MET A 1 -39.16 13.13 2.81
CA MET A 1 -37.88 13.84 3.00
C MET A 1 -36.76 12.84 2.84
N MET A 2 -35.84 13.06 1.91
CA MET A 2 -34.67 12.20 1.74
C MET A 2 -33.65 12.61 2.79
N ASN A 3 -33.28 11.69 3.68
CA ASN A 3 -32.29 11.96 4.71
C ASN A 3 -30.93 12.13 4.04
N GLU A 4 -30.29 13.29 4.18
CA GLU A 4 -28.96 13.52 3.62
C GLU A 4 -27.94 12.64 4.37
N MET A 5 -27.42 11.61 3.71
CA MET A 5 -26.36 10.77 4.25
C MET A 5 -25.01 11.47 4.07
N THR A 6 -24.45 12.00 5.15
CA THR A 6 -23.09 12.55 5.16
C THR A 6 -22.06 11.42 5.19
N LEU A 7 -21.37 11.19 4.06
CA LEU A 7 -20.27 10.24 3.98
C LEU A 7 -18.93 10.92 4.27
N THR A 8 -18.20 10.40 5.24
CA THR A 8 -16.84 10.85 5.59
C THR A 8 -15.78 9.92 4.99
N GLY A 9 -14.57 10.41 4.76
CA GLY A 9 -13.47 9.57 4.30
C GLY A 9 -12.14 10.31 4.16
N TRP A 10 -11.11 9.58 3.74
CA TRP A 10 -9.76 10.10 3.58
C TRP A 10 -9.59 10.74 2.21
N ARG A 11 -9.63 12.07 2.17
CA ARG A 11 -9.51 12.86 0.93
C ARG A 11 -8.05 12.93 0.49
N ARG A 12 -7.81 12.69 -0.80
CA ARG A 12 -6.49 12.79 -1.45
C ARG A 12 -6.41 14.06 -2.29
N GLU A 13 -5.21 14.49 -2.66
CA GLU A 13 -4.96 15.68 -3.48
C GLU A 13 -5.64 15.61 -4.86
N ASN A 14 -5.80 14.40 -5.41
CA ASN A 14 -6.48 14.14 -6.67
C ASN A 14 -8.03 14.03 -6.55
N ASN A 15 -8.62 14.56 -5.49
CA ASN A 15 -10.06 14.53 -5.19
C ASN A 15 -10.69 13.15 -4.95
N ARG A 16 -9.94 12.05 -5.03
CA ARG A 16 -10.44 10.71 -4.65
C ARG A 16 -10.58 10.62 -3.13
N VAL A 17 -11.59 9.88 -2.67
CA VAL A 17 -11.85 9.64 -1.24
C VAL A 17 -11.73 8.15 -0.95
N GLY A 18 -10.90 7.79 0.02
CA GLY A 18 -10.72 6.41 0.48
C GLY A 18 -11.50 6.11 1.76
N VAL A 19 -12.00 4.89 1.88
CA VAL A 19 -12.65 4.38 3.10
C VAL A 19 -11.65 3.97 4.20
N ARG A 20 -10.36 3.83 3.84
CA ARG A 20 -9.26 3.49 4.75
C ARG A 20 -8.02 4.32 4.41
N ASN A 21 -7.14 4.52 5.39
CA ASN A 21 -5.85 5.18 5.22
C ASN A 21 -4.71 4.26 5.68
N HIS A 22 -4.23 3.44 4.76
CA HIS A 22 -3.13 2.52 5.01
C HIS A 22 -1.78 3.19 4.79
N VAL A 23 -0.79 2.79 5.59
CA VAL A 23 0.63 3.01 5.28
C VAL A 23 1.10 1.80 4.46
N LEU A 24 1.44 2.03 3.20
CA LEU A 24 1.88 0.95 2.31
C LEU A 24 3.40 0.77 2.36
N ILE A 25 3.84 -0.47 2.35
CA ILE A 25 5.24 -0.85 2.18
C ILE A 25 5.35 -1.54 0.82
N LEU A 26 6.11 -0.92 -0.08
CA LEU A 26 6.30 -1.40 -1.45
C LEU A 26 7.73 -1.95 -1.55
N PRO A 27 7.90 -3.28 -1.68
CA PRO A 27 9.21 -3.85 -1.98
C PRO A 27 9.70 -3.40 -3.35
N LEU A 28 11.02 -3.39 -3.53
CA LEU A 28 11.64 -3.09 -4.82
C LEU A 28 11.75 -4.36 -5.69
N ASP A 29 12.12 -5.48 -5.07
CA ASP A 29 12.37 -6.77 -5.72
C ASP A 29 11.80 -7.94 -4.90
N ASP A 30 11.84 -9.16 -5.46
CA ASP A 30 11.36 -10.37 -4.79
C ASP A 30 12.07 -10.64 -3.45
N LEU A 31 13.35 -10.28 -3.34
CA LEU A 31 14.12 -10.51 -2.12
C LEU A 31 13.61 -9.61 -0.96
N SER A 32 13.19 -8.40 -1.30
CA SER A 32 12.68 -7.40 -0.37
C SER A 32 11.26 -7.73 0.13
N ASN A 33 10.53 -8.66 -0.50
CA ASN A 33 9.20 -9.08 -0.06
C ASN A 33 9.21 -9.53 1.41
N ALA A 34 10.12 -10.44 1.77
CA ALA A 34 10.20 -11.01 3.11
C ALA A 34 10.49 -9.94 4.18
N ALA A 35 11.34 -8.95 3.86
CA ALA A 35 11.61 -7.83 4.74
C ALA A 35 10.37 -6.96 4.95
N CYS A 36 9.63 -6.64 3.88
CA CYS A 36 8.41 -5.84 3.94
C CYS A 36 7.31 -6.55 4.75
N GLU A 37 7.14 -7.85 4.55
CA GLU A 37 6.18 -8.67 5.30
C GLU A 37 6.53 -8.74 6.79
N ALA A 38 7.81 -8.90 7.13
CA ALA A 38 8.27 -8.87 8.52
C ALA A 38 7.98 -7.53 9.19
N VAL A 39 8.18 -6.41 8.48
CA VAL A 39 7.81 -5.07 8.99
C VAL A 39 6.30 -4.97 9.17
N ALA A 40 5.50 -5.39 8.19
CA ALA A 40 4.03 -5.33 8.28
C ALA A 40 3.46 -6.17 9.44
N ASN A 41 4.07 -7.32 9.72
CA ASN A 41 3.69 -8.15 10.85
C ASN A 41 3.93 -7.45 12.20
N ASN A 42 5.04 -6.73 12.32
CA ASN A 42 5.46 -6.07 13.56
C ASN A 42 4.84 -4.68 13.74
N ILE A 43 4.64 -3.90 12.68
CA ILE A 43 4.16 -2.52 12.73
C ILE A 43 2.69 -2.44 12.32
N LYS A 44 1.80 -2.33 13.31
CA LYS A 44 0.35 -2.31 13.09
C LYS A 44 -0.07 -1.05 12.31
N GLY A 45 -1.04 -1.21 11.42
CA GLY A 45 -1.51 -0.14 10.53
C GLY A 45 -0.73 0.01 9.22
N THR A 46 0.37 -0.73 9.07
CA THR A 46 1.07 -0.87 7.79
C THR A 46 0.57 -2.07 7.00
N MET A 47 0.75 -2.05 5.68
CA MET A 47 0.39 -3.15 4.78
C MET A 47 1.46 -3.30 3.71
N ALA A 48 2.11 -4.47 3.68
CA ALA A 48 3.03 -4.84 2.60
C ALA A 48 2.25 -5.29 1.35
N ILE A 49 2.74 -4.94 0.17
CA ILE A 49 2.21 -5.40 -1.12
C ILE A 49 3.35 -6.13 -1.85
N PRO A 50 3.54 -7.44 -1.64
CA PRO A 50 4.59 -8.20 -2.30
C PRO A 50 4.30 -8.39 -3.80
N HIS A 51 5.35 -8.57 -4.58
CA HIS A 51 5.25 -8.81 -6.02
C HIS A 51 6.34 -9.78 -6.50
N ALA A 52 6.10 -10.44 -7.64
CA ALA A 52 6.97 -11.48 -8.18
C ALA A 52 8.11 -10.96 -9.09
N TYR A 53 8.57 -9.72 -8.91
CA TYR A 53 9.63 -9.14 -9.76
C TYR A 53 10.98 -9.71 -9.36
N GLY A 54 11.82 -10.10 -10.32
CA GLY A 54 12.98 -10.96 -10.06
C GLY A 54 13.95 -10.42 -9.00
N ARG A 55 14.75 -11.32 -8.42
CA ARG A 55 15.72 -10.99 -7.36
C ARG A 55 16.81 -10.08 -7.92
N LEU A 56 17.08 -8.97 -7.23
CA LEU A 56 18.08 -7.98 -7.62
C LEU A 56 17.82 -7.33 -8.98
N GLN A 57 16.60 -7.43 -9.52
CA GLN A 57 16.23 -6.74 -10.75
C GLN A 57 15.85 -5.30 -10.42
N PHE A 58 16.49 -4.36 -11.10
CA PHE A 58 16.13 -2.96 -11.10
C PHE A 58 16.52 -2.35 -12.45
N GLY A 59 15.64 -1.55 -13.06
CA GLY A 59 15.92 -0.87 -14.32
C GLY A 59 15.61 -1.69 -15.58
N GLU A 60 16.27 -1.35 -16.69
CA GLU A 60 16.15 -2.10 -17.95
C GLU A 60 16.74 -3.50 -17.83
N ASP A 61 16.23 -4.43 -18.63
CA ASP A 61 16.77 -5.79 -18.74
C ASP A 61 18.24 -5.72 -19.17
N LEU A 62 19.15 -6.34 -18.40
CA LEU A 62 20.57 -6.50 -18.75
C LEU A 62 20.84 -7.91 -19.30
#